data_AF-A0A496B5M2-F1
#
_entry.id   AF-A0A496B5M2-F1
#
_cell.length_a   1.000
_cell.length_b   1.000
_cell.length_c   1.000
_cell.angle_alpha   90.00
_cell.angle_beta   90.00
_cell.angle_gamma   90.00
#
_symmetry.space_group_name_H-M   'P 1'
#
loop_
_entity.id
_entity.type
_entity.pdbx_description
1 polymer ?
#
loop_
_entity_poly.entity_id
_entity_poly.type
_entity_poly.pdbx_seq_one_letter_code
_entity_poly.pdbx_strand_id
1 'polypeptide(L)'
;MYFMKIRQFISFAILLTIVVFLFADAADAKLPFIVRTIYFQPTNAPNVPSDRIKTLMKDTQAFYRAEMERHGYGAKTFRLETDHDGEPIIHIVQGKRAPHVYTSYQAVEPELPHHLKNQNNIHVIFMGGMQFVKPGAWGVGFPYAGGVCGGITRIATLGEGFRLSVIAHELGHAFGLYHNIREGNNLMGPGTQKLDDYEARWLDKHHYFNSVHEINAVPKVVKTHQTEHVVIRTKGTNFQGKDGVRFQIDVDSQNSLYQGQILRASDVAIVGWTELKGNRAIVLIDVLRSELLRDRTAYLEVMDVQGNYTIHAFQFTLPKIPQPEKDVDTKEKDASVSPKIKLTVIWAKLKSI
;
A
#
# COMPACT_ATOMS: atom_id res chain seq x y z
N MET A 1 -60.20 41.53 -6.47
CA MET A 1 -59.43 41.06 -5.28
C MET A 1 -58.90 39.62 -5.39
N TYR A 2 -59.54 38.71 -6.14
CA TYR A 2 -59.10 37.30 -6.26
C TYR A 2 -57.81 37.10 -7.09
N PHE A 3 -57.59 37.89 -8.14
CA PHE A 3 -56.42 37.77 -9.03
C PHE A 3 -55.08 38.12 -8.37
N MET A 4 -55.07 38.92 -7.29
CA MET A 4 -53.84 39.31 -6.61
C MET A 4 -53.26 38.17 -5.75
N LYS A 5 -54.12 37.30 -5.20
CA LYS A 5 -53.70 36.15 -4.37
C LYS A 5 -53.07 35.02 -5.18
N ILE A 6 -53.51 34.82 -6.43
CA ILE A 6 -53.00 33.75 -7.31
C ILE A 6 -51.57 34.04 -7.77
N ARG A 7 -51.24 35.31 -8.10
CA ARG A 7 -49.87 35.70 -8.47
C ARG A 7 -48.87 35.50 -7.33
N GLN A 8 -49.24 35.84 -6.10
CA GLN A 8 -48.36 35.63 -4.93
C GLN A 8 -48.13 34.13 -4.66
N PHE A 9 -49.13 33.27 -4.86
CA PHE A 9 -48.99 31.83 -4.67
C PHE A 9 -48.08 31.17 -5.73
N ILE A 10 -48.20 31.59 -6.99
CA ILE A 10 -47.35 31.07 -8.09
C ILE A 10 -45.90 31.53 -7.91
N SER A 11 -45.67 32.79 -7.52
CA SER A 11 -44.32 33.29 -7.23
C SER A 11 -43.67 32.58 -6.05
N PHE A 12 -44.44 32.23 -5.00
CA PHE A 12 -43.91 31.49 -3.85
C PHE A 12 -43.59 30.02 -4.20
N ALA A 13 -44.43 29.36 -5.02
CA ALA A 13 -44.19 27.99 -5.48
C ALA A 13 -42.97 27.88 -6.39
N ILE A 14 -42.78 28.84 -7.31
CA ILE A 14 -41.60 28.89 -8.19
C ILE A 14 -40.33 29.19 -7.38
N LEU A 15 -40.39 30.11 -6.42
CA LEU A 15 -39.24 30.41 -5.54
C LEU A 15 -38.89 29.20 -4.64
N LEU A 16 -39.89 28.48 -4.11
CA LEU A 16 -39.66 27.26 -3.32
C LEU A 16 -39.05 26.14 -4.17
N THR A 17 -39.45 26.02 -5.44
CA THR A 17 -38.90 25.01 -6.35
C THR A 17 -37.45 25.36 -6.73
N ILE A 18 -37.15 26.64 -7.00
CA ILE A 18 -35.77 27.11 -7.24
C ILE A 18 -34.90 26.92 -5.99
N VAL A 19 -35.43 27.16 -4.79
CA VAL A 19 -34.72 26.90 -3.52
C VAL A 19 -34.45 25.41 -3.33
N VAL A 20 -35.40 24.51 -3.63
CA VAL A 20 -35.17 23.05 -3.58
C VAL A 20 -34.13 22.59 -4.61
N PHE A 21 -34.05 23.22 -5.79
CA PHE A 21 -33.02 22.91 -6.80
C PHE A 21 -31.66 23.58 -6.52
N LEU A 22 -31.61 24.70 -5.78
CA LEU A 22 -30.36 25.34 -5.35
C LEU A 22 -29.76 24.72 -4.08
N PHE A 23 -30.56 24.01 -3.28
CA PHE A 23 -30.10 23.19 -2.14
C PHE A 23 -30.10 21.69 -2.42
N ALA A 24 -30.53 21.26 -3.62
CA ALA A 24 -29.95 20.09 -4.25
C ALA A 24 -28.55 20.47 -4.73
N ASP A 25 -27.70 20.94 -3.80
CA ASP A 25 -26.29 20.61 -3.86
C ASP A 25 -26.28 19.15 -4.23
N ALA A 26 -25.76 18.87 -5.42
CA ALA A 26 -25.26 17.57 -5.74
C ALA A 26 -24.27 17.29 -4.62
N ALA A 27 -24.76 16.66 -3.54
CA ALA A 27 -23.95 15.98 -2.58
C ALA A 27 -23.15 15.07 -3.48
N ASP A 28 -21.92 15.49 -3.75
CA ASP A 28 -20.98 14.82 -4.61
C ASP A 28 -20.76 13.51 -3.88
N ALA A 29 -21.64 12.55 -4.21
CA ALA A 29 -21.91 11.41 -3.36
C ALA A 29 -20.68 10.57 -3.52
N LYS A 30 -19.72 10.79 -2.62
CA LYS A 30 -18.38 10.23 -2.67
C LYS A 30 -18.55 8.76 -2.97
N LEU A 31 -18.20 8.38 -4.21
CA LEU A 31 -18.49 7.04 -4.67
C LEU A 31 -17.73 6.09 -3.74
N PRO A 32 -18.41 5.10 -3.16
CA PRO A 32 -17.77 4.19 -2.22
C PRO A 32 -16.62 3.48 -2.92
N PHE A 33 -15.49 3.37 -2.22
CA PHE A 33 -14.38 2.51 -2.65
C PHE A 33 -14.85 1.04 -2.60
N ILE A 34 -15.01 0.45 -3.79
CA ILE A 34 -15.57 -0.89 -3.94
C ILE A 34 -14.59 -1.78 -4.69
N VAL A 35 -14.41 -3.01 -4.20
CA VAL A 35 -13.75 -4.08 -4.95
C VAL A 35 -14.79 -4.72 -5.88
N ARG A 36 -14.52 -4.70 -7.18
CA ARG A 36 -15.37 -5.30 -8.22
C ARG A 36 -14.75 -6.56 -8.77
N THR A 37 -15.57 -7.57 -9.03
CA THR A 37 -15.11 -8.83 -9.60
C THR A 37 -15.49 -8.95 -11.05
N ILE A 38 -14.50 -9.19 -11.90
CA ILE A 38 -14.66 -9.38 -13.35
C ILE A 38 -14.21 -10.79 -13.69
N TYR A 39 -15.04 -11.54 -14.42
CA TYR A 39 -14.59 -12.76 -15.10
C TYR A 39 -14.39 -12.43 -16.58
N PHE A 40 -13.13 -12.33 -16.99
CA PHE A 40 -12.77 -12.10 -18.38
C PHE A 40 -12.56 -13.44 -19.07
N GLN A 41 -13.40 -13.76 -20.04
CA GLN A 41 -13.41 -15.04 -20.74
C GLN A 41 -12.91 -14.86 -22.18
N PRO A 42 -11.63 -15.13 -22.48
CA PRO A 42 -11.13 -15.18 -23.85
C PRO A 42 -11.92 -16.17 -24.72
N THR A 43 -11.89 -15.97 -26.03
CA THR A 43 -12.51 -16.87 -27.00
C THR A 43 -11.94 -18.29 -26.84
N ASN A 44 -12.82 -19.30 -26.79
CA ASN A 44 -12.49 -20.72 -26.62
C ASN A 44 -11.80 -21.06 -25.27
N ALA A 45 -11.77 -20.15 -24.30
CA ALA A 45 -11.30 -20.48 -22.94
C ALA A 45 -12.30 -21.40 -22.22
N PRO A 46 -11.82 -22.39 -21.44
CA PRO A 46 -12.67 -23.13 -20.52
C PRO A 46 -13.44 -22.19 -19.59
N ASN A 47 -14.74 -22.46 -19.43
CA ASN A 47 -15.60 -21.71 -18.52
C ASN A 47 -15.27 -22.07 -17.06
N VAL A 48 -15.19 -21.05 -16.21
CA VAL A 48 -15.03 -21.21 -14.76
C VAL A 48 -16.39 -20.98 -14.10
N PRO A 49 -16.89 -21.90 -13.25
CA PRO A 49 -18.16 -21.71 -12.57
C PRO A 49 -18.17 -20.43 -11.74
N SER A 50 -19.16 -19.56 -11.94
CA SER A 50 -19.27 -18.28 -11.21
C SER A 50 -19.36 -18.47 -9.70
N ASP A 51 -20.03 -19.53 -9.23
CA ASP A 51 -20.12 -19.84 -7.80
C ASP A 51 -18.75 -20.05 -7.16
N ARG A 52 -17.82 -20.67 -7.89
CA ARG A 52 -16.45 -20.84 -7.41
C ARG A 52 -15.75 -19.49 -7.23
N ILE A 53 -15.93 -18.56 -8.16
CA ILE A 53 -15.38 -17.21 -8.07
C ILE A 53 -16.00 -16.47 -6.89
N LYS A 54 -17.33 -16.52 -6.73
CA LYS A 54 -18.05 -15.90 -5.61
C LYS A 54 -17.55 -16.41 -4.26
N THR A 55 -17.43 -17.74 -4.09
CA THR A 55 -16.88 -18.35 -2.87
C THR A 55 -15.47 -17.85 -2.58
N LEU A 56 -14.57 -17.86 -3.56
CA LEU A 56 -13.19 -17.40 -3.36
C LEU A 56 -13.10 -15.92 -2.97
N MET A 57 -13.96 -15.06 -3.53
CA MET A 57 -14.00 -13.65 -3.15
C MET A 57 -14.54 -13.45 -1.74
N LYS A 58 -15.57 -14.20 -1.32
CA LYS A 58 -16.07 -14.20 0.07
C LYS A 58 -15.00 -14.70 1.04
N ASP A 59 -14.33 -15.80 0.72
CA ASP A 59 -13.26 -16.37 1.53
C ASP A 59 -12.09 -15.39 1.66
N THR A 60 -11.76 -14.67 0.58
CA THR A 60 -10.73 -13.61 0.60
C THR A 60 -11.14 -12.45 1.50
N GLN A 61 -12.40 -11.99 1.40
CA GLN A 61 -12.91 -10.95 2.29
C GLN A 61 -12.89 -11.40 3.77
N ALA A 62 -13.27 -12.65 4.04
CA ALA A 62 -13.24 -13.25 5.37
C ALA A 62 -11.81 -13.40 5.91
N PHE A 63 -10.85 -13.79 5.07
CA PHE A 63 -9.43 -13.85 5.41
C PHE A 63 -8.93 -12.50 5.91
N TYR A 64 -9.09 -11.43 5.11
CA TYR A 64 -8.68 -10.08 5.53
C TYR A 64 -9.39 -9.64 6.81
N ARG A 65 -10.69 -9.93 6.95
CA ARG A 65 -11.46 -9.64 8.18
C ARG A 65 -10.83 -10.27 9.42
N ALA A 66 -10.55 -11.58 9.34
CA ALA A 66 -9.98 -12.33 10.45
C ALA A 66 -8.56 -11.88 10.79
N GLU A 67 -7.74 -11.57 9.78
CA GLU A 67 -6.38 -11.09 10.01
C GLU A 67 -6.36 -9.69 10.62
N MET A 68 -7.23 -8.77 10.19
CA MET A 68 -7.37 -7.46 10.81
C MET A 68 -7.82 -7.56 12.28
N GLU A 69 -8.73 -8.48 12.59
CA GLU A 69 -9.18 -8.75 13.96
C GLU A 69 -8.05 -9.35 14.81
N ARG A 70 -7.30 -10.32 14.27
CA ARG A 70 -6.14 -10.94 14.92
C ARG A 70 -5.08 -9.91 15.34
N HIS A 71 -4.94 -8.84 14.57
CA HIS A 71 -4.00 -7.74 14.82
C HIS A 71 -4.58 -6.61 15.70
N GLY A 72 -5.81 -6.74 16.19
CA GLY A 72 -6.42 -5.78 17.12
C GLY A 72 -7.06 -4.55 16.45
N TYR A 73 -7.21 -4.54 15.13
CA TYR A 73 -7.90 -3.46 14.40
C TYR A 73 -9.42 -3.70 14.26
N GLY A 74 -9.92 -4.78 14.85
CA GLY A 74 -11.31 -5.24 14.74
C GLY A 74 -11.59 -5.95 13.40
N ALA A 75 -12.82 -6.44 13.24
CA ALA A 75 -13.27 -7.22 12.08
C ALA A 75 -13.49 -6.36 10.81
N LYS A 76 -12.52 -5.52 10.45
CA LYS A 76 -12.53 -4.64 9.27
C LYS A 76 -12.08 -5.41 8.04
N THR A 77 -12.68 -5.12 6.90
CA THR A 77 -12.29 -5.70 5.60
C THR A 77 -12.78 -4.80 4.47
N PHE A 78 -12.35 -5.10 3.25
CA PHE A 78 -12.78 -4.35 2.07
C PHE A 78 -14.25 -4.58 1.71
N ARG A 79 -14.88 -3.57 1.12
CA ARG A 79 -16.24 -3.69 0.58
C ARG A 79 -16.20 -4.35 -0.80
N LEU A 80 -16.96 -5.44 -0.95
CA LEU A 80 -17.18 -6.13 -2.21
C LEU A 80 -18.47 -5.63 -2.88
N GLU A 81 -18.46 -5.49 -4.20
CA GLU A 81 -19.68 -5.21 -4.96
C GLU A 81 -20.63 -6.40 -4.85
N THR A 82 -21.83 -6.14 -4.37
CA THR A 82 -22.84 -7.16 -4.07
C THR A 82 -24.18 -6.74 -4.63
N ASP A 83 -25.03 -7.72 -4.93
CA ASP A 83 -26.42 -7.48 -5.27
C ASP A 83 -27.27 -7.19 -4.02
N HIS A 84 -28.59 -7.13 -4.20
CA HIS A 84 -29.53 -6.83 -3.13
C HIS A 84 -29.59 -7.92 -2.04
N ASP A 85 -29.15 -9.14 -2.34
CA ASP A 85 -29.09 -10.26 -1.39
C ASP A 85 -27.72 -10.35 -0.68
N GLY A 86 -26.79 -9.44 -1.01
CA GLY A 86 -25.43 -9.48 -0.49
C GLY A 86 -24.52 -10.48 -1.21
N GLU A 87 -24.95 -11.04 -2.35
CA GLU A 87 -24.15 -11.95 -3.15
C GLU A 87 -23.17 -11.17 -4.04
N PRO A 88 -21.89 -11.59 -4.17
CA PRO A 88 -20.94 -10.89 -5.01
C PRO A 88 -21.40 -10.83 -6.47
N ILE A 89 -21.35 -9.63 -7.05
CA ILE A 89 -21.62 -9.44 -8.48
C ILE A 89 -20.36 -9.83 -9.27
N ILE A 90 -20.54 -10.71 -10.25
CA ILE A 90 -19.48 -11.11 -11.19
C ILE A 90 -19.80 -10.50 -12.56
N HIS A 91 -18.99 -9.53 -12.99
CA HIS A 91 -19.10 -8.95 -14.32
C HIS A 91 -18.43 -9.86 -15.34
N ILE A 92 -19.21 -10.58 -16.14
CA ILE A 92 -18.69 -11.46 -17.18
C ILE A 92 -18.41 -10.64 -18.44
N VAL A 93 -17.17 -10.67 -18.92
CA VAL A 93 -16.74 -9.98 -20.14
C VAL A 93 -16.20 -11.01 -21.12
N GLN A 94 -16.82 -11.08 -22.30
CA GLN A 94 -16.40 -11.98 -23.38
C GLN A 94 -15.27 -11.34 -24.20
N GLY A 95 -14.10 -11.96 -24.15
CA GLY A 95 -12.93 -11.58 -24.91
C GLY A 95 -13.04 -11.99 -26.38
N LYS A 96 -12.60 -11.13 -27.28
CA LYS A 96 -12.64 -11.30 -28.74
C LYS A 96 -11.53 -12.16 -29.31
N ARG A 97 -10.52 -12.51 -28.51
CA ARG A 97 -9.29 -13.18 -28.96
C ARG A 97 -9.01 -14.42 -28.10
N ALA A 98 -8.07 -15.26 -28.55
CA ALA A 98 -7.64 -16.44 -27.81
C ALA A 98 -6.84 -16.07 -26.53
N PRO A 99 -6.79 -16.95 -25.51
CA PRO A 99 -6.15 -16.66 -24.22
C PRO A 99 -4.71 -16.12 -24.32
N HIS A 100 -3.87 -16.68 -25.20
CA HIS A 100 -2.46 -16.32 -25.34
C HIS A 100 -2.23 -14.87 -25.79
N VAL A 101 -3.26 -14.17 -26.27
CA VAL A 101 -3.15 -12.76 -26.66
C VAL A 101 -3.24 -11.82 -25.46
N TYR A 102 -3.86 -12.24 -24.36
CA TYR A 102 -4.13 -11.39 -23.18
C TYR A 102 -2.99 -11.41 -22.15
N THR A 103 -1.74 -11.25 -22.59
CA THR A 103 -0.56 -11.30 -21.70
C THR A 103 -0.42 -10.08 -20.78
N SER A 104 -1.05 -8.96 -21.11
CA SER A 104 -0.98 -7.70 -20.36
C SER A 104 -2.36 -7.09 -20.09
N TYR A 105 -2.44 -6.13 -19.15
CA TYR A 105 -3.70 -5.41 -18.88
C TYR A 105 -4.12 -4.58 -20.10
N GLN A 106 -3.17 -4.02 -20.84
CA GLN A 106 -3.40 -3.25 -22.06
C GLN A 106 -4.08 -4.08 -23.16
N ALA A 107 -3.97 -5.41 -23.11
CA ALA A 107 -4.70 -6.30 -24.02
C ALA A 107 -6.16 -6.54 -23.60
N VAL A 108 -6.47 -6.40 -22.30
CA VAL A 108 -7.80 -6.64 -21.69
C VAL A 108 -8.62 -5.35 -21.64
N GLU A 109 -8.01 -4.26 -21.18
CA GLU A 109 -8.64 -2.96 -20.94
C GLU A 109 -9.49 -2.42 -22.11
N PRO A 110 -9.07 -2.52 -23.39
CA PRO A 110 -9.88 -2.04 -24.50
C PRO A 110 -11.24 -2.76 -24.61
N GLU A 111 -11.32 -4.01 -24.14
CA GLU A 111 -12.51 -4.86 -24.24
C GLU A 111 -13.41 -4.76 -23.00
N LEU A 112 -12.96 -4.13 -21.92
CA LEU A 112 -13.80 -3.89 -20.75
C LEU A 112 -14.91 -2.87 -21.08
N PRO A 113 -16.15 -3.08 -20.58
CA PRO A 113 -17.20 -2.05 -20.60
C PRO A 113 -16.76 -0.75 -19.92
N HIS A 114 -17.21 0.41 -20.42
CA HIS A 114 -16.80 1.72 -19.90
C HIS A 114 -17.05 1.89 -18.39
N HIS A 115 -18.16 1.38 -17.86
CA HIS A 115 -18.50 1.47 -16.43
C HIS A 115 -17.57 0.64 -15.52
N LEU A 116 -16.80 -0.30 -16.08
CA LEU A 116 -15.77 -1.10 -15.39
C LEU A 116 -14.36 -0.53 -15.58
N LYS A 117 -14.21 0.64 -16.22
CA LYS A 117 -12.91 1.33 -16.36
C LYS A 117 -12.75 2.45 -15.32
N ASN A 118 -13.64 2.53 -14.33
CA ASN A 118 -13.57 3.57 -13.32
C ASN A 118 -12.35 3.34 -12.42
N GLN A 119 -11.42 4.29 -12.44
CA GLN A 119 -10.17 4.21 -11.68
C GLN A 119 -10.36 4.29 -10.16
N ASN A 120 -11.54 4.67 -9.69
CA ASN A 120 -11.87 4.77 -8.26
C ASN A 120 -12.16 3.42 -7.57
N ASN A 121 -12.14 2.32 -8.33
CA ASN A 121 -12.40 0.97 -7.84
C ASN A 121 -11.18 0.08 -7.97
N ILE A 122 -11.13 -0.97 -7.16
CA ILE A 122 -10.21 -2.08 -7.37
C ILE A 122 -10.93 -3.15 -8.18
N HIS A 123 -10.32 -3.56 -9.30
CA HIS A 123 -10.85 -4.61 -10.15
C HIS A 123 -10.08 -5.91 -9.95
N VAL A 124 -10.76 -6.96 -9.52
CA VAL A 124 -10.23 -8.33 -9.50
C VAL A 124 -10.69 -9.05 -10.75
N ILE A 125 -9.78 -9.24 -11.70
CA ILE A 125 -10.04 -9.83 -13.01
C ILE A 125 -9.55 -11.28 -13.02
N PHE A 126 -10.50 -12.22 -13.03
CA PHE A 126 -10.25 -13.64 -13.24
C PHE A 126 -10.11 -13.91 -14.74
N MET A 127 -8.93 -14.35 -15.15
CA MET A 127 -8.54 -14.55 -16.55
C MET A 127 -8.81 -16.01 -16.97
N GLY A 128 -9.96 -16.23 -17.62
CA GLY A 128 -10.42 -17.56 -18.03
C GLY A 128 -9.44 -18.29 -18.94
N GLY A 129 -9.12 -19.54 -18.60
CA GLY A 129 -8.29 -20.41 -19.43
C GLY A 129 -6.83 -19.97 -19.57
N MET A 130 -6.35 -19.09 -18.69
CA MET A 130 -4.99 -18.58 -18.73
C MET A 130 -4.10 -19.19 -17.65
N GLN A 131 -2.83 -19.39 -18.01
CA GLN A 131 -1.69 -19.54 -17.11
C GLN A 131 -0.70 -18.42 -17.46
N PHE A 132 -0.16 -17.72 -16.46
CA PHE A 132 0.84 -16.68 -16.76
C PHE A 132 2.18 -17.30 -17.18
N VAL A 133 2.85 -16.64 -18.11
CA VAL A 133 4.05 -17.16 -18.80
C VAL A 133 5.25 -17.26 -17.87
N LYS A 134 5.32 -16.45 -16.81
CA LYS A 134 6.43 -16.48 -15.85
C LYS A 134 6.22 -17.64 -14.88
N PRO A 135 7.11 -18.65 -14.82
CA PRO A 135 6.99 -19.74 -13.86
C PRO A 135 6.87 -19.20 -12.43
N GLY A 136 5.83 -19.65 -11.72
CA GLY A 136 5.55 -19.24 -10.34
C GLY A 136 4.76 -17.93 -10.19
N ALA A 137 4.51 -17.17 -11.25
CA ALA A 137 3.57 -16.06 -11.21
C ALA A 137 2.16 -16.58 -11.51
N TRP A 138 1.25 -16.40 -10.56
CA TRP A 138 -0.13 -16.89 -10.66
C TRP A 138 -1.16 -15.77 -10.71
N GLY A 139 -0.74 -14.57 -10.38
CA GLY A 139 -1.46 -13.34 -10.64
C GLY A 139 -0.50 -12.18 -10.79
N VAL A 140 -1.09 -11.02 -10.97
CA VAL A 140 -0.38 -9.75 -10.82
C VAL A 140 -1.34 -8.71 -10.27
N GLY A 141 -0.98 -8.06 -9.17
CA GLY A 141 -1.69 -6.91 -8.63
C GLY A 141 -0.88 -5.64 -8.62
N PHE A 142 -1.55 -4.49 -8.78
CA PHE A 142 -0.94 -3.18 -8.61
C PHE A 142 -2.01 -2.14 -8.25
N PRO A 143 -1.64 -1.10 -7.49
CA PRO A 143 -2.53 0.00 -7.21
C PRO A 143 -2.49 1.03 -8.36
N TYR A 144 -3.61 1.70 -8.64
CA TYR A 144 -3.70 2.80 -9.61
C TYR A 144 -3.29 4.13 -8.97
N ALA A 145 -2.47 4.91 -9.68
CA ALA A 145 -1.94 6.19 -9.20
C ALA A 145 -1.31 6.09 -7.80
N GLY A 146 -0.63 4.97 -7.49
CA GLY A 146 -0.17 4.69 -6.13
C GLY A 146 -1.33 4.64 -5.15
N GLY A 147 -2.40 3.90 -5.48
CA GLY A 147 -3.54 3.46 -4.65
C GLY A 147 -4.49 4.52 -4.12
N VAL A 148 -4.26 5.79 -4.47
CA VAL A 148 -5.16 6.89 -4.11
C VAL A 148 -6.54 6.73 -4.77
N CYS A 149 -6.61 6.20 -6.00
CA CYS A 149 -7.88 6.01 -6.70
C CYS A 149 -8.34 4.55 -6.74
N GLY A 150 -7.47 3.56 -6.91
CA GLY A 150 -7.95 2.17 -6.95
C GLY A 150 -6.85 1.20 -7.28
N GLY A 151 -7.16 0.18 -8.07
CA GLY A 151 -6.17 -0.80 -8.46
C GLY A 151 -6.71 -1.91 -9.33
N ILE A 152 -5.82 -2.83 -9.67
CA ILE A 152 -6.15 -4.00 -10.45
C ILE A 152 -5.38 -5.20 -9.96
N THR A 153 -6.09 -6.32 -9.92
CA THR A 153 -5.54 -7.64 -9.67
C THR A 153 -5.98 -8.55 -10.81
N ARG A 154 -5.04 -9.26 -11.44
CA ARG A 154 -5.33 -10.27 -12.45
C ARG A 154 -4.98 -11.64 -11.91
N ILE A 155 -5.90 -12.60 -12.00
CA ILE A 155 -5.76 -13.94 -11.46
C ILE A 155 -5.89 -14.95 -12.60
N ALA A 156 -4.89 -15.83 -12.76
CA ALA A 156 -4.98 -16.94 -13.69
C ALA A 156 -5.97 -17.99 -13.14
N THR A 157 -6.89 -18.46 -13.96
CA THR A 157 -7.88 -19.46 -13.52
C THR A 157 -7.43 -20.90 -13.75
N LEU A 158 -6.29 -21.15 -14.42
CA LEU A 158 -5.71 -22.49 -14.56
C LEU A 158 -4.62 -22.75 -13.52
N GLY A 159 -4.57 -23.98 -13.02
CA GLY A 159 -3.53 -24.45 -12.09
C GLY A 159 -3.63 -23.84 -10.69
N GLU A 160 -2.49 -23.66 -10.05
CA GLU A 160 -2.36 -23.21 -8.65
C GLU A 160 -2.73 -21.73 -8.43
N GLY A 161 -3.04 -20.98 -9.49
CA GLY A 161 -3.42 -19.58 -9.35
C GLY A 161 -4.83 -19.36 -8.83
N PHE A 162 -5.71 -20.35 -8.97
CA PHE A 162 -7.12 -20.21 -8.65
C PHE A 162 -7.45 -20.64 -7.22
N ARG A 163 -6.75 -20.05 -6.25
CA ARG A 163 -6.86 -20.34 -4.81
C ARG A 163 -6.80 -19.08 -3.96
N LEU A 164 -7.34 -19.18 -2.74
CA LEU A 164 -7.44 -18.09 -1.76
C LEU A 164 -6.13 -17.33 -1.58
N SER A 165 -5.01 -18.04 -1.34
CA SER A 165 -3.72 -17.40 -1.03
C SER A 165 -3.21 -16.50 -2.15
N VAL A 166 -3.37 -16.91 -3.40
CA VAL A 166 -2.96 -16.10 -4.57
C VAL A 166 -3.87 -14.90 -4.71
N ILE A 167 -5.18 -15.09 -4.59
CA ILE A 167 -6.14 -13.96 -4.69
C ILE A 167 -5.87 -12.95 -3.58
N ALA A 168 -5.66 -13.39 -2.35
CA ALA A 168 -5.34 -12.53 -1.22
C ALA A 168 -4.03 -11.77 -1.44
N HIS A 169 -2.95 -12.43 -1.86
CA HIS A 169 -1.64 -11.81 -2.14
C HIS A 169 -1.74 -10.73 -3.22
N GLU A 170 -2.35 -11.07 -4.35
CA GLU A 170 -2.42 -10.16 -5.50
C GLU A 170 -3.43 -9.03 -5.27
N LEU A 171 -4.46 -9.25 -4.45
CA LEU A 171 -5.35 -8.20 -3.99
C LEU A 171 -4.64 -7.28 -2.97
N GLY A 172 -3.73 -7.82 -2.17
CA GLY A 172 -2.87 -7.04 -1.27
C GLY A 172 -2.07 -5.98 -2.03
N HIS A 173 -1.51 -6.35 -3.18
CA HIS A 173 -0.87 -5.39 -4.08
C HIS A 173 -1.80 -4.27 -4.55
N ALA A 174 -3.06 -4.57 -4.87
CA ALA A 174 -4.02 -3.53 -5.24
C ALA A 174 -4.39 -2.60 -4.07
N PHE A 175 -4.21 -3.05 -2.81
CA PHE A 175 -4.30 -2.22 -1.61
C PHE A 175 -2.99 -1.50 -1.25
N GLY A 176 -1.98 -1.50 -2.12
CA GLY A 176 -0.69 -0.85 -1.85
C GLY A 176 0.24 -1.65 -0.93
N LEU A 177 -0.03 -2.94 -0.69
CA LEU A 177 0.94 -3.80 -0.03
C LEU A 177 2.01 -4.24 -1.03
N TYR A 178 3.26 -4.27 -0.59
CA TYR A 178 4.39 -4.69 -1.43
C TYR A 178 5.06 -5.91 -0.83
N HIS A 179 5.90 -6.59 -1.61
CA HIS A 179 6.64 -7.75 -1.10
C HIS A 179 7.48 -7.36 0.10
N ASN A 180 7.22 -7.99 1.26
CA ASN A 180 8.02 -7.81 2.45
C ASN A 180 8.97 -9.00 2.62
N ILE A 181 10.17 -8.87 2.08
CA ILE A 181 11.19 -9.93 2.09
C ILE A 181 11.87 -10.13 3.45
N ARG A 182 11.57 -9.28 4.43
CA ARG A 182 12.25 -9.27 5.74
C ARG A 182 11.72 -10.36 6.65
N GLU A 183 10.44 -10.69 6.50
CA GLU A 183 9.75 -11.69 7.31
C GLU A 183 9.25 -12.78 6.38
N GLY A 184 9.85 -13.96 6.45
CA GLY A 184 9.52 -15.07 5.53
C GLY A 184 8.11 -15.64 5.70
N ASN A 185 7.33 -15.12 6.65
CA ASN A 185 6.01 -15.63 7.02
C ASN A 185 4.92 -14.53 7.02
N ASN A 186 4.82 -13.75 5.95
CA ASN A 186 3.71 -12.81 5.73
C ASN A 186 3.01 -13.04 4.37
N LEU A 187 1.88 -12.35 4.16
CA LEU A 187 1.02 -12.50 2.99
C LEU A 187 1.79 -12.10 1.73
N MET A 188 2.58 -11.04 1.82
CA MET A 188 3.35 -10.51 0.70
C MET A 188 4.71 -11.20 0.53
N GLY A 189 4.94 -12.30 1.23
CA GLY A 189 6.18 -13.07 1.24
C GLY A 189 6.02 -14.43 0.56
N PRO A 190 7.11 -15.20 0.47
CA PRO A 190 7.08 -16.52 -0.14
C PRO A 190 6.41 -17.54 0.78
N GLY A 191 5.08 -17.69 0.66
CA GLY A 191 4.41 -18.93 1.04
C GLY A 191 3.57 -18.92 2.31
N THR A 192 3.09 -17.78 2.79
CA THR A 192 2.12 -17.78 3.89
C THR A 192 0.80 -17.10 3.58
N GLN A 193 -0.17 -17.32 4.46
CA GLN A 193 -1.54 -16.83 4.40
C GLN A 193 -1.86 -16.08 5.69
N LYS A 194 -1.03 -15.10 6.06
CA LYS A 194 -1.30 -14.24 7.22
C LYS A 194 -0.72 -12.85 7.00
N LEU A 195 -1.40 -11.82 7.48
CA LEU A 195 -0.85 -10.47 7.49
C LEU A 195 0.26 -10.38 8.56
N ASP A 196 1.35 -9.68 8.28
CA ASP A 196 2.21 -9.19 9.36
C ASP A 196 1.65 -7.90 9.99
N ASP A 197 2.26 -7.46 11.09
CA ASP A 197 1.82 -6.27 11.84
C ASP A 197 1.83 -5.01 10.95
N TYR A 198 2.79 -4.95 10.04
CA TYR A 198 3.00 -3.83 9.13
C TYR A 198 1.92 -3.78 8.03
N GLU A 199 1.61 -4.93 7.43
CA GLU A 199 0.57 -5.08 6.41
C GLU A 199 -0.80 -4.75 7.02
N ALA A 200 -1.11 -5.31 8.20
CA ALA A 200 -2.36 -5.02 8.89
C ALA A 200 -2.49 -3.54 9.28
N ARG A 201 -1.39 -2.92 9.73
CA ARG A 201 -1.36 -1.49 10.04
C ARG A 201 -1.66 -0.64 8.81
N TRP A 202 -1.02 -0.91 7.67
CA TRP A 202 -1.29 -0.21 6.42
C TRP A 202 -2.77 -0.29 6.03
N LEU A 203 -3.36 -1.48 6.11
CA LEU A 203 -4.76 -1.70 5.80
C LEU A 203 -5.73 -1.04 6.78
N ASP A 204 -5.34 -0.81 8.05
CA ASP A 204 -6.21 -0.14 9.03
C ASP A 204 -6.64 1.25 8.57
N LYS A 205 -5.77 1.99 7.88
CA LYS A 205 -6.09 3.32 7.33
C LYS A 205 -6.42 3.31 5.86
N HIS A 206 -6.15 2.23 5.12
CA HIS A 206 -6.43 2.16 3.69
C HIS A 206 -7.92 2.41 3.37
N HIS A 207 -8.20 3.18 2.32
CA HIS A 207 -9.54 3.65 1.99
C HIS A 207 -10.56 2.53 1.77
N TYR A 208 -10.13 1.38 1.25
CA TYR A 208 -11.05 0.27 0.99
C TYR A 208 -11.52 -0.44 2.26
N PHE A 209 -10.80 -0.30 3.37
CA PHE A 209 -11.12 -0.91 4.67
C PHE A 209 -11.88 0.04 5.60
N ASN A 210 -12.15 1.27 5.13
CA ASN A 210 -12.76 2.33 5.92
C ASN A 210 -13.91 2.98 5.12
N SER A 211 -15.10 3.00 5.70
CA SER A 211 -16.35 3.32 4.99
C SER A 211 -16.63 4.82 4.76
N VAL A 212 -15.80 5.72 5.30
CA VAL A 212 -16.08 7.17 5.29
C VAL A 212 -14.79 7.94 5.08
N HIS A 213 -14.49 8.39 3.86
CA HIS A 213 -13.36 9.29 3.63
C HIS A 213 -13.70 10.48 2.76
N GLU A 214 -13.21 11.62 3.23
CA GLU A 214 -12.91 12.76 2.38
C GLU A 214 -11.51 12.54 1.84
N ILE A 215 -11.38 12.48 0.50
CA ILE A 215 -10.06 12.52 -0.12
C ILE A 215 -9.52 13.92 0.17
N ASN A 216 -8.58 14.01 1.10
CA ASN A 216 -7.94 15.26 1.52
C ASN A 216 -6.59 15.41 0.82
N ALA A 217 -5.88 16.50 1.11
CA ALA A 217 -4.52 16.67 0.64
C ALA A 217 -3.63 15.50 1.10
N VAL A 218 -2.89 14.91 0.16
CA VAL A 218 -1.92 13.83 0.44
C VAL A 218 -0.72 14.35 1.24
N PRO A 219 -0.04 13.50 2.04
CA PRO A 219 1.23 13.84 2.65
C PRO A 219 2.25 14.35 1.63
N LYS A 220 3.09 15.29 2.05
CA LYS A 220 4.15 15.88 1.24
C LYS A 220 5.52 15.60 1.85
N VAL A 221 6.39 14.97 1.06
CA VAL A 221 7.81 14.86 1.43
C VAL A 221 8.46 16.23 1.25
N VAL A 222 8.95 16.82 2.33
CA VAL A 222 9.57 18.16 2.30
C VAL A 222 11.03 18.05 1.91
N LYS A 223 11.74 17.08 2.49
CA LYS A 223 13.17 16.90 2.25
C LYS A 223 13.65 15.50 2.62
N THR A 224 14.45 14.91 1.76
CA THR A 224 15.12 13.63 2.04
C THR A 224 16.58 13.86 2.38
N HIS A 225 17.03 13.37 3.53
CA HIS A 225 18.44 13.36 3.92
C HIS A 225 18.92 11.92 4.16
N GLN A 226 19.91 11.49 3.39
CA GLN A 226 20.66 10.31 3.77
C GLN A 226 21.70 10.73 4.82
N THR A 227 21.64 10.16 6.02
CA THR A 227 22.45 10.68 7.13
C THR A 227 23.73 9.90 7.33
N GLU A 228 23.74 8.56 7.44
CA GLU A 228 24.99 7.85 7.78
C GLU A 228 24.96 6.31 7.58
N HIS A 229 26.15 5.69 7.62
CA HIS A 229 26.30 4.25 7.88
C HIS A 229 25.93 3.97 9.33
N VAL A 230 25.09 2.96 9.57
CA VAL A 230 24.71 2.56 10.92
C VAL A 230 24.90 1.07 11.10
N VAL A 231 25.34 0.67 12.28
CA VAL A 231 25.15 -0.71 12.73
C VAL A 231 23.73 -0.78 13.27
N ILE A 232 22.88 -1.63 12.72
CA ILE A 232 21.48 -1.71 13.14
C ILE A 232 21.43 -2.29 14.55
N ARG A 233 21.01 -1.46 15.52
CA ARG A 233 20.92 -1.83 16.94
C ARG A 233 19.50 -2.16 17.38
N THR A 234 18.54 -2.16 16.46
CA THR A 234 17.12 -2.38 16.75
C THR A 234 16.92 -3.79 17.32
N LYS A 235 16.78 -3.86 18.65
CA LYS A 235 16.50 -5.09 19.40
C LYS A 235 15.21 -5.72 18.88
N GLY A 236 15.19 -7.06 18.83
CA GLY A 236 14.02 -7.83 18.41
C GLY A 236 13.86 -7.98 16.89
N THR A 237 14.79 -7.46 16.10
CA THR A 237 14.86 -7.74 14.66
C THR A 237 15.94 -8.78 14.36
N ASN A 238 15.76 -9.57 13.30
CA ASN A 238 16.79 -10.47 12.75
C ASN A 238 18.02 -9.73 12.17
N PHE A 239 18.10 -8.41 12.39
CA PHE A 239 19.08 -7.48 11.83
C PHE A 239 19.99 -6.87 12.89
N GLN A 240 19.78 -7.19 14.18
CA GLN A 240 20.63 -6.70 15.25
C GLN A 240 22.10 -7.08 14.98
N GLY A 241 22.96 -6.06 14.92
CA GLY A 241 24.39 -6.22 14.67
C GLY A 241 24.79 -6.30 13.19
N LYS A 242 23.85 -6.18 12.25
CA LYS A 242 24.15 -6.14 10.80
C LYS A 242 24.40 -4.72 10.31
N ASP A 243 25.16 -4.61 9.22
CA ASP A 243 25.40 -3.35 8.53
C ASP A 243 24.12 -2.80 7.90
N GLY A 244 23.81 -1.55 8.22
CA GLY A 244 22.64 -0.86 7.73
C GLY A 244 22.92 0.54 7.23
N VAL A 245 21.89 1.11 6.62
CA VAL A 245 21.80 2.51 6.23
C VAL A 245 20.60 3.10 6.94
N ARG A 246 20.78 4.28 7.55
CA ARG A 246 19.69 5.05 8.13
C ARG A 246 19.30 6.16 7.17
N PHE A 247 18.03 6.17 6.79
CA PHE A 247 17.42 7.30 6.09
C PHE A 247 16.80 8.24 7.10
N GLN A 248 17.05 9.54 6.96
CA GLN A 248 16.40 10.60 7.74
C GLN A 248 15.56 11.48 6.81
N ILE A 249 14.25 11.44 6.93
CA ILE A 249 13.37 12.08 5.95
C ILE A 249 12.42 13.05 6.65
N ASP A 250 12.40 14.31 6.24
CA ASP A 250 11.47 15.32 6.72
C ASP A 250 10.19 15.24 5.90
N VAL A 251 9.11 14.84 6.57
CA VAL A 251 7.79 14.68 5.99
C VAL A 251 6.81 15.63 6.68
N ASP A 252 5.97 16.26 5.89
CA ASP A 252 4.92 17.18 6.34
C ASP A 252 3.59 16.77 5.74
N SER A 253 2.51 16.90 6.49
CA SER A 253 1.16 16.60 6.05
C SER A 253 0.18 17.56 6.72
N GLN A 254 -0.89 17.91 6.01
CA GLN A 254 -2.00 18.66 6.61
C GLN A 254 -2.73 17.81 7.66
N ASN A 255 -2.62 16.49 7.53
CA ASN A 255 -3.15 15.50 8.43
C ASN A 255 -2.04 14.91 9.32
N SER A 256 -2.43 14.19 10.37
CA SER A 256 -1.46 13.42 11.14
C SER A 256 -0.91 12.27 10.32
N LEU A 257 0.41 12.15 10.26
CA LEU A 257 1.13 11.04 9.66
C LEU A 257 0.86 9.75 10.44
N TYR A 258 0.92 8.61 9.76
CA TYR A 258 0.61 7.31 10.33
C TYR A 258 1.71 6.27 10.10
N GLN A 259 2.14 6.09 8.85
CA GLN A 259 3.13 5.08 8.49
C GLN A 259 4.04 5.55 7.36
N GLY A 260 5.33 5.19 7.43
CA GLY A 260 6.30 5.42 6.36
C GLY A 260 7.11 4.16 6.05
N GLN A 261 7.42 3.93 4.78
CA GLN A 261 8.16 2.77 4.31
C GLN A 261 9.12 3.08 3.17
N ILE A 262 10.24 2.35 3.14
CA ILE A 262 11.23 2.39 2.08
C ILE A 262 11.05 1.17 1.19
N LEU A 263 10.84 1.43 -0.10
CA LEU A 263 10.74 0.43 -1.14
C LEU A 263 12.02 0.44 -1.97
N ARG A 264 12.51 -0.75 -2.30
CA ARG A 264 13.64 -0.93 -3.22
C ARG A 264 13.20 -0.62 -4.65
N ALA A 265 13.99 0.12 -5.42
CA ALA A 265 13.56 0.52 -6.76
C ALA A 265 13.49 -0.63 -7.78
N SER A 266 14.36 -1.63 -7.65
CA SER A 266 14.46 -2.73 -8.62
C SER A 266 13.25 -3.67 -8.66
N ASP A 267 12.57 -3.88 -7.53
CA ASP A 267 11.42 -4.79 -7.43
C ASP A 267 10.30 -4.30 -6.51
N VAL A 268 10.41 -3.07 -6.00
CA VAL A 268 9.41 -2.43 -5.13
C VAL A 268 9.20 -3.18 -3.82
N ALA A 269 10.13 -4.03 -3.39
CA ALA A 269 10.05 -4.72 -2.11
C ALA A 269 10.28 -3.76 -0.94
N ILE A 270 9.57 -3.96 0.17
CA ILE A 270 9.78 -3.21 1.41
C ILE A 270 11.07 -3.67 2.05
N VAL A 271 11.94 -2.71 2.34
CA VAL A 271 13.25 -2.92 2.98
C VAL A 271 13.36 -2.21 4.34
N GLY A 272 12.39 -1.36 4.67
CA GLY A 272 12.27 -0.75 6.00
C GLY A 272 10.94 -0.03 6.15
N TRP A 273 10.44 0.09 7.37
CA TRP A 273 9.22 0.83 7.68
C TRP A 273 9.28 1.36 9.12
N THR A 274 8.42 2.34 9.43
CA THR A 274 8.26 2.89 10.78
C THR A 274 6.89 3.52 10.98
N GLU A 275 6.50 3.67 12.25
CA GLU A 275 5.33 4.45 12.67
C GLU A 275 5.64 5.93 12.60
N LEU A 276 4.66 6.72 12.16
CA LEU A 276 4.72 8.17 12.14
C LEU A 276 3.65 8.75 13.06
N LYS A 277 3.91 9.93 13.61
CA LYS A 277 2.99 10.64 14.51
C LYS A 277 3.07 12.14 14.26
N GLY A 278 1.94 12.82 14.49
CA GLY A 278 1.82 14.26 14.30
C GLY A 278 1.83 14.65 12.82
N ASN A 279 1.76 15.95 12.56
CA ASN A 279 1.60 16.46 11.19
C ASN A 279 2.94 16.65 10.48
N ARG A 280 4.05 16.69 11.22
CA ARG A 280 5.41 16.76 10.70
C ARG A 280 6.32 15.82 11.47
N ALA A 281 7.13 15.07 10.76
CA ALA A 281 8.03 14.09 11.36
C ALA A 281 9.39 14.09 10.66
N ILE A 282 10.45 13.97 11.45
CA ILE A 282 11.75 13.50 10.98
C ILE A 282 11.73 11.98 11.11
N VAL A 283 11.58 11.32 9.98
CA VAL A 283 11.43 9.88 9.85
C VAL A 283 12.80 9.23 9.82
N LEU A 284 13.06 8.31 10.76
CA LEU A 284 14.27 7.48 10.76
C LEU A 284 13.89 6.05 10.38
N ILE A 285 14.40 5.58 9.25
CA ILE A 285 14.19 4.19 8.80
C ILE A 285 15.54 3.52 8.59
N ASP A 286 15.75 2.43 9.31
CA ASP A 286 16.92 1.57 9.17
C ASP A 286 16.65 0.48 8.14
N VAL A 287 17.56 0.36 7.17
CA VAL A 287 17.50 -0.63 6.09
C VAL A 287 18.80 -1.43 6.07
N LEU A 288 18.72 -2.74 5.81
CA LEU A 288 19.93 -3.52 5.62
C LEU A 288 20.71 -3.04 4.40
N ARG A 289 22.02 -2.85 4.58
CA ARG A 289 22.89 -2.46 3.46
C ARG A 289 22.83 -3.48 2.32
N SER A 290 22.81 -4.77 2.65
CA SER A 290 22.77 -5.87 1.68
C SER A 290 21.55 -5.82 0.77
N GLU A 291 20.44 -5.26 1.25
CA GLU A 291 19.19 -5.16 0.50
C GLU A 291 19.22 -4.04 -0.54
N LEU A 292 20.16 -3.10 -0.44
CA LEU A 292 20.28 -1.91 -1.28
C LEU A 292 21.49 -1.94 -2.23
N LEU A 293 22.30 -3.00 -2.23
CA LEU A 293 23.59 -3.04 -2.95
C LEU A 293 23.48 -2.72 -4.45
N ARG A 294 22.37 -3.15 -5.06
CA ARG A 294 22.11 -3.03 -6.50
C ARG A 294 21.34 -1.77 -6.87
N ASP A 295 20.87 -1.03 -5.88
CA ASP A 295 20.00 0.12 -6.06
C ASP A 295 20.78 1.42 -5.83
N ARG A 296 20.36 2.43 -6.59
CA ARG A 296 20.79 3.83 -6.43
C ARG A 296 19.62 4.77 -6.20
N THR A 297 18.41 4.20 -6.31
CA THR A 297 17.13 4.86 -6.11
C THR A 297 16.35 4.01 -5.12
N ALA A 298 15.63 4.66 -4.22
CA ALA A 298 14.62 4.05 -3.39
C ALA A 298 13.34 4.88 -3.50
N TYR A 299 12.23 4.30 -3.10
CA TYR A 299 10.98 5.03 -2.93
C TYR A 299 10.68 5.15 -1.44
N LEU A 300 10.33 6.35 -0.99
CA LEU A 300 9.67 6.56 0.28
C LEU A 300 8.17 6.63 0.02
N GLU A 301 7.42 5.77 0.68
CA GLU A 301 5.97 5.85 0.69
C GLU A 301 5.49 6.24 2.09
N VAL A 302 4.56 7.20 2.16
CA VAL A 302 4.07 7.75 3.43
C VAL A 302 2.56 7.90 3.41
N MET A 303 1.91 7.40 4.46
CA MET A 303 0.46 7.42 4.67
C MET A 303 0.10 8.28 5.90
N ASP A 304 -1.01 9.01 5.80
CA ASP A 304 -1.64 9.71 6.93
C ASP A 304 -2.74 8.88 7.63
N VAL A 305 -3.30 9.40 8.72
CA VAL A 305 -4.35 8.73 9.49
C VAL A 305 -5.70 8.62 8.76
N GLN A 306 -5.83 9.23 7.58
CA GLN A 306 -7.00 9.17 6.70
C GLN A 306 -6.77 8.19 5.55
N GLY A 307 -5.59 7.55 5.46
CA GLY A 307 -5.27 6.62 4.39
C GLY A 307 -4.77 7.25 3.11
N ASN A 308 -4.62 8.58 3.07
CA ASN A 308 -4.01 9.24 1.92
C ASN A 308 -2.51 8.98 1.98
N TYR A 309 -1.92 8.63 0.84
CA TYR A 309 -0.49 8.37 0.79
C TYR A 309 0.16 8.88 -0.48
N THR A 310 1.49 9.00 -0.42
CA THR A 310 2.33 9.47 -1.52
C THR A 310 3.54 8.57 -1.67
N ILE A 311 4.08 8.47 -2.89
CA ILE A 311 5.33 7.75 -3.18
C ILE A 311 6.32 8.76 -3.74
N HIS A 312 7.50 8.85 -3.12
CA HIS A 312 8.56 9.76 -3.50
C HIS A 312 9.84 9.00 -3.83
N ALA A 313 10.28 9.09 -5.08
CA ALA A 313 11.56 8.54 -5.50
C ALA A 313 12.71 9.45 -5.05
N PHE A 314 13.76 8.87 -4.49
CA PHE A 314 14.98 9.60 -4.14
C PHE A 314 16.22 8.78 -4.44
N GLN A 315 17.31 9.46 -4.80
CA GLN A 315 18.61 8.84 -5.04
C GLN A 315 19.41 8.76 -3.74
N PHE A 316 20.26 7.74 -3.62
CA PHE A 316 21.14 7.56 -2.47
C PHE A 316 22.48 6.97 -2.89
N THR A 317 23.50 7.17 -2.06
CA THR A 317 24.82 6.53 -2.22
C THR A 317 25.13 5.71 -1.00
N LEU A 318 25.36 4.42 -1.17
CA LEU A 318 25.71 3.57 -0.05
C LEU A 318 27.02 4.05 0.61
N PRO A 319 27.01 4.34 1.93
CA PRO A 319 28.20 4.84 2.62
C PRO A 319 29.30 3.76 2.56
N LYS A 320 30.58 4.14 2.58
CA LYS A 320 31.65 3.12 2.64
C LYS A 320 31.56 2.42 4.00
N ILE A 321 31.71 1.09 4.01
CA ILE A 321 31.89 0.35 5.26
C ILE A 321 33.23 0.83 5.82
N PRO A 322 33.29 1.32 7.07
CA PRO A 322 34.55 1.62 7.72
C PRO A 322 35.42 0.38 7.59
N GLN A 323 36.55 0.49 6.89
CA GLN A 323 37.53 -0.58 6.94
C GLN A 323 37.91 -0.73 8.40
N PRO A 324 38.03 -1.96 8.95
CA PRO A 324 38.65 -2.12 10.25
C PRO A 324 39.95 -1.32 10.16
N GLU A 325 40.16 -0.37 11.08
CA GLU A 325 41.44 0.31 11.18
C GLU A 325 42.45 -0.83 11.14
N LYS A 326 43.27 -0.89 10.08
CA LYS A 326 44.36 -1.87 10.05
C LYS A 326 45.03 -1.64 11.36
N ASP A 327 44.99 -2.63 12.26
CA ASP A 327 45.67 -2.57 13.54
C ASP A 327 47.02 -2.01 13.19
N VAL A 328 47.22 -0.73 13.51
CA VAL A 328 48.49 -0.09 13.25
C VAL A 328 49.35 -0.94 14.13
N ASP A 329 50.19 -1.76 13.50
CA ASP A 329 51.11 -2.67 14.15
C ASP A 329 51.95 -1.77 15.05
N THR A 330 51.43 -1.51 16.24
CA THR A 330 52.10 -0.92 17.36
C THR A 330 53.01 -2.05 17.75
N LYS A 331 54.09 -2.21 16.98
CA LYS A 331 55.34 -2.73 17.45
C LYS A 331 55.65 -1.89 18.67
N GLU A 332 55.16 -2.43 19.77
CA GLU A 332 55.37 -2.02 21.13
C GLU A 332 56.89 -2.05 21.28
N LYS A 333 57.51 -0.89 21.05
CA LYS A 333 58.83 -0.64 21.60
C LYS A 333 58.60 -0.59 23.10
N ASP A 334 58.88 -1.71 23.76
CA ASP A 334 59.07 -1.82 25.19
C ASP A 334 59.86 -0.60 25.71
N ALA A 335 59.13 0.36 26.25
CA ALA A 335 59.68 1.42 27.07
C ALA A 335 58.74 1.55 28.26
N SER A 336 59.12 0.89 29.36
CA SER A 336 58.43 0.94 30.65
C SER A 336 58.26 2.40 31.09
N VAL A 337 57.04 2.94 30.97
CA VAL A 337 56.68 4.18 31.64
C VAL A 337 55.40 3.94 32.43
N SER A 338 55.55 4.02 33.75
CA SER A 338 54.50 3.92 34.76
C SER A 338 53.37 4.93 34.50
N PRO A 339 52.09 4.53 34.56
CA PRO A 339 50.99 5.45 34.30
C PRO A 339 50.71 6.33 35.54
N LYS A 340 50.89 7.65 35.41
CA LYS A 340 50.23 8.63 36.28
C LYS A 340 48.83 8.88 35.74
N ILE A 341 47.83 8.37 36.45
CA ILE A 341 46.41 8.65 36.18
C ILE A 341 46.13 10.12 36.53
N LYS A 342 45.76 10.93 35.54
CA LYS A 342 45.09 12.22 35.76
C LYS A 342 43.62 12.07 35.37
N LEU A 343 42.75 12.06 36.37
CA LEU A 343 41.30 12.23 36.16
C LEU A 343 41.04 13.69 35.74
N THR A 344 40.42 13.87 34.58
CA THR A 344 39.83 15.16 34.19
C THR A 344 38.32 14.95 34.06
N VAL A 345 37.56 15.47 35.02
CA VAL A 345 36.09 15.49 35.00
C VAL A 345 35.66 16.70 34.18
N ILE A 346 34.94 16.48 33.07
CA ILE A 346 34.34 17.54 32.26
C ILE A 346 32.84 17.60 32.59
N TRP A 347 32.42 18.69 33.23
CA TRP A 347 31.00 19.03 33.40
C TRP A 347 30.53 19.86 32.21
N ALA A 348 29.63 19.33 31.39
CA ALA A 348 28.93 20.10 30.38
C ALA A 348 27.65 20.72 30.98
N LYS A 349 27.59 22.06 30.98
CA LYS A 349 26.43 22.88 31.35
C LYS A 349 25.31 22.69 30.32
N LEU A 350 24.16 22.20 30.77
CA LEU A 350 22.86 22.41 30.11
C LEU A 350 22.46 23.88 30.28
N LYS A 351 22.20 24.57 29.17
CA LYS A 351 21.38 25.79 29.15
C LYS A 351 20.03 25.44 28.53
N SER A 352 18.99 25.60 29.33
CA SER A 352 17.59 25.66 28.93
C SER A 352 17.32 26.90 28.08
N ILE A 353 16.56 26.75 27.01
CA ILE A 353 15.58 27.74 26.55
C ILE A 353 14.22 27.05 26.59
#